data_AF-A0A7C1G891-F1
#
_entry.id   AF-A0A7C1G891-F1
#
_cell.length_a   1.000
_cell.length_b   1.000
_cell.length_c   1.000
_cell.angle_alpha   90.00
_cell.angle_beta   90.00
_cell.angle_gamma   90.00
#
_symmetry.space_group_name_H-M   'P 1'
#
loop_
_entity.id
_entity.type
_entity.pdbx_description
1 polymer ?
#
loop_
_entity_poly.entity_id
_entity_poly.type
_entity_poly.pdbx_seq_one_letter_code
_entity_poly.pdbx_strand_id
1 'polypeptide(L)'
;MNGRVSAHHAFIELTFRFPGDLNVNLQFAVDTGFVGYLTLPPAVIGAMNLPFLRRVTANLADDSTIHVSVYMATILWDSQEHQVEVLAIGARPLLGTLLLDGYELNVQFIEGGLVSVEAL
;
A
#
# COMPACT_ATOMS: atom_id res chain seq x y z
N MET A 1 -4.21 -12.57 -4.52
CA MET A 1 -3.19 -12.47 -3.45
C MET A 1 -3.79 -12.79 -2.09
N ASN A 2 -3.00 -13.33 -1.17
CA ASN A 2 -3.46 -13.71 0.17
C ASN A 2 -2.67 -13.02 1.26
N GLY A 3 -3.32 -12.87 2.41
CA GLY A 3 -2.82 -12.18 3.57
C GLY A 3 -3.45 -12.72 4.86
N ARG A 4 -3.26 -12.02 5.97
CA ARG A 4 -3.77 -12.43 7.28
C ARG A 4 -4.28 -11.25 8.09
N VAL A 5 -5.29 -11.50 8.90
CA VAL A 5 -5.69 -10.55 9.95
C VAL A 5 -4.74 -10.69 11.14
N SER A 6 -4.19 -9.57 11.60
CA SER A 6 -3.46 -9.51 12.86
C SER A 6 -3.69 -8.18 13.57
N ALA A 7 -3.83 -8.22 14.90
CA ALA A 7 -4.11 -7.04 15.72
C ALA A 7 -5.27 -6.20 15.16
N HIS A 8 -6.34 -6.89 14.71
CA HIS A 8 -7.55 -6.31 14.10
C HIS A 8 -7.36 -5.60 12.75
N HIS A 9 -6.23 -5.79 12.06
CA HIS A 9 -6.01 -5.23 10.72
C HIS A 9 -5.87 -6.36 9.69
N ALA A 10 -6.46 -6.17 8.51
CA ALA A 10 -6.25 -7.04 7.36
C ALA A 10 -4.92 -6.67 6.69
N PHE A 11 -3.96 -7.60 6.66
CA PHE A 11 -2.64 -7.37 6.07
C PHE A 11 -2.42 -8.17 4.81
N ILE A 12 -1.81 -7.56 3.79
CA ILE A 12 -1.33 -8.20 2.55
C ILE A 12 0.15 -7.85 2.36
N GLU A 13 0.94 -8.79 1.85
CA GLU A 13 2.33 -8.54 1.47
C GLU A 13 2.41 -8.14 0.00
N LEU A 14 3.14 -7.07 -0.30
CA LEU A 14 3.45 -6.63 -1.65
C LEU A 14 4.96 -6.68 -1.89
N THR A 15 5.35 -7.12 -3.08
CA THR A 15 6.74 -7.10 -3.54
C THR A 15 7.02 -5.82 -4.31
N PHE A 16 8.00 -5.05 -3.86
CA PHE A 16 8.58 -3.91 -4.57
C PHE A 16 9.74 -4.40 -5.43
N ARG A 17 9.77 -3.95 -6.69
CA ARG A 17 10.81 -4.27 -7.67
C ARG A 17 11.75 -3.07 -7.83
N PHE A 18 13.05 -3.36 -7.80
CA PHE A 18 14.12 -2.41 -8.07
C PHE A 18 14.98 -2.89 -9.24
N PRO A 19 15.78 -2.00 -9.87
CA PRO A 19 16.72 -2.40 -10.91
C PRO A 19 17.68 -3.51 -10.43
N GLY A 20 18.01 -4.45 -11.33
CA GLY A 20 18.97 -5.52 -11.05
C GLY A 20 18.41 -6.67 -10.22
N ASP A 21 17.14 -7.04 -10.42
CA ASP A 21 16.44 -8.16 -9.77
C ASP A 21 16.30 -8.06 -8.24
N LEU A 22 16.57 -6.89 -7.66
CA LEU A 22 16.38 -6.65 -6.24
C LEU A 22 14.88 -6.50 -5.91
N ASN A 23 14.41 -7.32 -4.97
CA ASN A 23 13.04 -7.31 -4.48
C ASN A 23 13.00 -7.00 -2.99
N VAL A 24 12.01 -6.21 -2.58
CA VAL A 24 11.71 -5.96 -1.16
C VAL A 24 10.25 -6.25 -0.91
N ASN A 25 9.98 -7.15 0.04
CA ASN A 25 8.61 -7.44 0.46
C ASN A 25 8.23 -6.58 1.65
N LEU A 26 7.07 -5.94 1.58
CA LEU A 26 6.51 -5.12 2.65
C LEU A 26 5.07 -5.53 2.91
N GLN A 27 4.70 -5.54 4.19
CA GLN A 27 3.34 -5.81 4.62
C GLN A 27 2.54 -4.51 4.74
N PHE A 28 1.33 -4.49 4.17
CA PHE A 28 0.42 -3.35 4.14
C PHE A 28 -0.89 -3.70 4.83
N ALA A 29 -1.38 -2.79 5.68
CA ALA A 29 -2.76 -2.87 6.15
C ALA A 29 -3.68 -2.39 5.02
N VAL A 30 -4.72 -3.16 4.71
CA VAL A 30 -5.75 -2.73 3.77
C VAL A 30 -6.60 -1.65 4.42
N ASP A 31 -6.68 -0.49 3.77
CA ASP A 31 -7.44 0.66 4.22
C ASP A 31 -8.50 1.03 3.16
N THR A 32 -9.73 0.58 3.38
CA THR A 32 -10.85 0.87 2.50
C THR A 32 -11.37 2.31 2.60
N GLY A 33 -10.90 3.08 3.58
CA GLY A 33 -11.16 4.52 3.71
C GLY A 33 -10.15 5.38 2.92
N PHE A 34 -9.06 4.79 2.43
CA PHE A 34 -8.02 5.50 1.69
C PHE A 34 -8.20 5.37 0.17
N VAL A 35 -8.63 6.46 -0.49
CA VAL A 35 -8.77 6.55 -1.95
C VAL A 35 -7.41 6.89 -2.59
N GLY A 36 -6.49 5.94 -2.57
CA GLY A 36 -5.16 6.05 -3.17
C GLY A 36 -4.55 4.68 -3.45
N TYR A 37 -3.29 4.65 -3.88
CA TYR A 37 -2.55 3.40 -4.11
C TYR A 37 -1.91 2.90 -2.82
N LEU A 38 -0.80 3.51 -2.40
CA LEU A 38 -0.05 3.09 -1.21
C LEU A 38 0.33 4.29 -0.34
N THR A 39 0.47 4.05 0.97
CA THR A 39 1.24 4.93 1.86
C THR A 39 2.45 4.18 2.40
N LEU A 40 3.54 4.88 2.66
CA LEU A 40 4.69 4.36 3.39
C LEU A 40 5.20 5.42 4.38
N PRO A 41 5.76 5.00 5.53
CA PRO A 41 6.47 5.91 6.41
C PRO A 41 7.64 6.57 5.65
N PRO A 42 7.88 7.89 5.83
CA PRO A 42 8.97 8.59 5.14
C PRO A 42 10.35 7.95 5.32
N ALA A 43 10.61 7.32 6.48
CA ALA A 43 11.85 6.58 6.73
C ALA A 43 12.01 5.36 5.82
N VAL A 44 10.93 4.63 5.55
CA VAL A 44 10.93 3.45 4.65
C VAL A 44 11.19 3.91 3.21
N ILE A 45 10.53 5.00 2.79
CA ILE A 45 10.74 5.61 1.47
C ILE A 45 12.20 6.04 1.29
N GLY A 46 12.79 6.69 2.30
CA GLY A 46 14.19 7.09 2.29
C GLY A 46 15.15 5.91 2.22
N ALA A 47 14.90 4.84 2.99
CA ALA A 47 15.71 3.62 2.96
C ALA A 47 15.63 2.88 1.60
N MET A 48 14.47 2.93 0.95
CA MET A 48 14.25 2.36 -0.38
C MET A 48 14.72 3.28 -1.52
N ASN A 49 15.12 4.52 -1.21
CA ASN A 49 15.49 5.55 -2.17
C ASN A 49 14.47 5.70 -3.31
N LEU A 50 13.16 5.72 -2.97
CA LEU A 50 12.13 5.85 -3.99
C LEU A 50 12.24 7.21 -4.70
N PRO A 51 12.01 7.26 -6.02
CA PRO A 51 12.04 8.51 -6.78
C PRO A 51 10.88 9.43 -6.37
N PHE A 52 11.21 10.68 -6.05
CA PHE A 52 10.22 11.72 -5.79
C PHE A 52 9.45 12.06 -7.07
N LEU A 53 8.13 12.15 -6.97
CA LEU A 53 7.24 12.51 -8.06
C LEU A 53 6.75 13.96 -7.94
N ARG A 54 6.03 14.26 -6.86
CA ARG A 54 5.40 15.58 -6.63
C ARG A 54 4.98 15.76 -5.18
N ARG A 55 4.55 16.96 -4.80
CA ARG A 55 3.75 17.18 -3.58
C ARG A 55 2.27 17.32 -3.94
N VAL A 56 1.41 16.82 -3.07
CA VAL A 56 -0.04 17.01 -3.16
C VAL A 56 -0.62 17.47 -1.84
N THR A 57 -1.83 17.97 -1.90
CA THR A 57 -2.66 18.24 -0.74
C THR A 57 -3.54 17.02 -0.49
N ALA A 58 -3.49 16.45 0.71
CA ALA A 58 -4.31 15.32 1.12
C ALA A 58 -5.24 15.73 2.27
N ASN A 59 -6.48 15.24 2.23
CA ASN A 59 -7.43 15.35 3.32
C ASN A 59 -7.39 14.05 4.14
N LEU A 60 -7.26 14.17 5.45
CA LEU A 60 -7.15 13.05 6.38
C LEU A 60 -8.52 12.70 6.97
N ALA A 61 -8.59 11.54 7.65
CA ALA A 61 -9.83 11.07 8.27
C ALA A 61 -10.40 12.00 9.37
N ASP A 62 -9.61 12.94 9.88
CA ASP A 62 -10.03 13.97 10.84
C ASP A 62 -10.41 15.30 10.16
N ASP A 63 -10.65 15.27 8.84
CA ASP A 63 -10.91 16.42 7.95
C ASP A 63 -9.77 17.45 7.88
N SER A 64 -8.63 17.20 8.53
CA SER A 64 -7.46 18.05 8.40
C SER A 64 -6.86 17.93 7.00
N THR A 65 -6.25 19.02 6.55
CA THR A 65 -5.60 19.08 5.25
C THR A 65 -4.10 19.25 5.44
N ILE A 66 -3.31 18.38 4.80
CA ILE A 66 -1.86 18.40 4.88
C ILE A 66 -1.22 18.41 3.49
N HIS A 67 0.04 18.84 3.43
CA HIS A 67 0.87 18.62 2.25
C HIS A 67 1.70 17.35 2.41
N VAL A 68 1.58 16.44 1.45
CA VAL A 68 2.28 15.15 1.45
C VAL A 68 3.15 15.02 0.19
N SER A 69 4.36 14.52 0.37
CA SER A 69 5.24 14.15 -0.75
C SER A 69 4.80 12.80 -1.32
N VAL A 70 4.80 12.69 -2.64
CA VAL A 70 4.44 11.49 -3.38
C VAL A 70 5.65 11.00 -4.16
N TYR A 71 5.83 9.69 -4.14
CA TYR A 71 6.93 8.97 -4.76
C TYR A 71 6.39 7.94 -5.73
N MET A 72 7.23 7.45 -6.64
CA MET A 72 6.89 6.35 -7.54
C MET A 72 7.53 5.04 -7.05
N ALA A 73 6.80 3.94 -7.14
CA ALA A 73 7.33 2.61 -6.91
C ALA A 73 6.86 1.65 -8.01
N THR A 74 7.65 0.62 -8.29
CA THR A 74 7.21 -0.53 -9.07
C THR A 74 6.89 -1.66 -8.11
N ILE A 75 5.67 -2.18 -8.17
CA ILE A 75 5.25 -3.35 -7.39
C ILE A 75 4.92 -4.52 -8.31
N LEU A 76 5.00 -5.74 -7.78
CA LEU A 76 4.36 -6.90 -8.40
C LEU A 76 2.92 -6.99 -7.91
N TRP A 77 1.99 -6.90 -8.85
CA TRP A 77 0.55 -7.06 -8.64
C TRP A 77 0.06 -8.08 -9.66
N ASP A 78 -0.52 -9.19 -9.20
CA ASP A 78 -0.90 -10.34 -10.05
C ASP A 78 0.22 -10.81 -11.00
N SER A 79 1.44 -10.88 -10.47
CA SER A 79 2.65 -11.28 -11.20
C SER A 79 3.03 -10.35 -12.36
N GLN A 80 2.42 -9.16 -12.45
CA GLN A 80 2.77 -8.11 -13.40
C GLN A 80 3.37 -6.92 -12.65
N GLU A 81 4.24 -6.17 -13.33
CA GLU A 81 4.82 -4.95 -12.79
C GLU A 81 3.87 -3.78 -12.98
N HIS A 82 3.56 -3.09 -11.88
CA HIS A 82 2.73 -1.90 -11.88
C HIS A 82 3.48 -0.73 -11.25
N GLN A 83 3.48 0.42 -11.93
CA GLN A 83 3.93 1.67 -11.34
C GLN A 83 2.80 2.29 -10.52
N VAL A 84 3.09 2.59 -9.26
CA VAL A 84 2.11 3.11 -8.31
C VAL A 84 2.64 4.32 -7.57
N GLU A 85 1.74 5.23 -7.22
CA GLU A 85 2.05 6.36 -6.36
C GLU A 85 2.11 5.91 -4.89
N VAL A 86 3.12 6.42 -4.17
CA VAL A 86 3.31 6.16 -2.74
C VAL A 86 3.33 7.48 -1.98
N LEU A 87 2.36 7.68 -1.10
CA LEU A 87 2.30 8.86 -0.21
C LEU A 87 3.24 8.67 0.99
N ALA A 88 4.10 9.65 1.24
CA ALA A 88 5.01 9.68 2.37
C ALA A 88 4.33 10.19 3.65
N ILE A 89 3.55 9.34 4.30
CA ILE A 89 2.72 9.70 5.44
C ILE A 89 2.55 8.52 6.41
N GLY A 90 2.27 8.83 7.66
CA GLY A 90 1.88 7.86 8.67
C GLY A 90 3.05 7.00 9.17
N ALA A 91 2.71 6.09 10.08
CA ALA A 91 3.68 5.17 10.70
C ALA A 91 3.56 3.74 10.17
N ARG A 92 2.49 3.42 9.44
CA ARG A 92 2.21 2.08 8.91
C ARG A 92 2.02 2.14 7.40
N PRO A 93 2.56 1.16 6.64
CA PRO A 93 2.20 0.95 5.25
C PRO A 93 0.70 0.67 5.07
N LEU A 94 0.02 1.44 4.22
CA LEU A 94 -1.39 1.23 3.88
C LEU A 94 -1.57 0.92 2.40
N LEU A 95 -2.47 -0.02 2.09
CA LEU A 95 -2.96 -0.33 0.76
C LEU A 95 -4.33 0.32 0.60
N GLY A 96 -4.46 1.25 -0.33
CA GLY A 96 -5.69 1.96 -0.62
C GLY A 96 -6.52 1.32 -1.74
N THR A 97 -7.72 1.85 -1.92
CA THR A 97 -8.74 1.26 -2.79
C THR A 97 -8.45 1.36 -4.29
N LEU A 98 -7.51 2.20 -4.75
CA LEU A 98 -7.15 2.23 -6.18
C LEU A 98 -6.48 0.94 -6.66
N LEU A 99 -5.81 0.20 -5.77
CA LEU A 99 -5.29 -1.13 -6.09
C LEU A 99 -6.37 -2.22 -6.06
N LEU A 100 -7.52 -1.95 -5.45
CA LEU A 100 -8.61 -2.89 -5.33
C LEU A 100 -9.65 -2.72 -6.45
N ASP A 101 -9.48 -1.76 -7.36
CA ASP A 101 -10.40 -1.53 -8.46
C ASP A 101 -10.39 -2.74 -9.42
N GLY A 102 -11.56 -3.37 -9.61
CA GLY A 102 -11.70 -4.63 -10.34
C GLY A 102 -11.35 -5.89 -9.54
N TYR A 103 -11.20 -5.80 -8.22
CA TYR A 103 -10.91 -6.94 -7.34
C TYR A 103 -11.96 -7.13 -6.24
N GLU A 104 -12.20 -8.37 -5.86
CA GLU A 104 -12.89 -8.76 -4.64
C GLU A 104 -11.91 -8.80 -3.47
N LEU A 105 -12.28 -8.16 -2.35
CA LEU A 105 -11.60 -8.28 -1.06
C LEU A 105 -12.46 -9.11 -0.10
N ASN A 106 -11.96 -10.25 0.35
CA ASN A 106 -12.56 -11.04 1.44
C ASN A 106 -11.69 -10.98 2.69
N VAL A 107 -12.33 -10.79 3.86
CA VAL A 107 -11.62 -10.73 5.14
C VAL A 107 -12.35 -11.52 6.21
N GLN A 108 -11.65 -12.46 6.82
CA GLN A 108 -12.07 -13.15 8.04
C GLN A 108 -11.53 -12.41 9.26
N PHE A 109 -12.34 -11.55 9.90
CA PHE A 109 -11.96 -10.73 11.04
C PHE A 109 -11.85 -11.52 12.37
N ILE A 110 -10.94 -12.48 12.38
CA ILE A 110 -10.44 -13.20 13.55
C ILE A 110 -8.91 -13.15 13.50
N GLU A 111 -8.21 -13.22 14.64
CA GLU A 111 -6.74 -13.26 14.64
C GLU A 111 -6.24 -14.45 13.81
N GLY A 112 -5.32 -14.19 12.87
CA GLY A 112 -4.84 -15.19 11.90
C GLY A 112 -5.82 -15.56 10.79
N GLY A 113 -6.99 -14.91 10.72
CA GLY A 113 -7.98 -15.12 9.67
C GLY A 113 -7.46 -14.77 8.28
N LEU A 114 -8.02 -15.40 7.24
CA LEU A 114 -7.62 -15.17 5.85
C LEU A 114 -8.04 -13.78 5.38
N VAL A 115 -7.12 -13.12 4.67
CA VAL A 115 -7.42 -11.99 3.77
C VAL A 115 -7.14 -12.48 2.35
N SER A 116 -8.10 -12.32 1.43
CA SER A 116 -7.87 -12.59 0.01
C SER A 116 -8.27 -11.39 -0.84
N VAL A 117 -7.49 -11.15 -1.90
CA VAL A 117 -7.76 -10.17 -2.95
C VAL A 117 -7.69 -10.91 -4.27
N GLU A 118 -8.81 -10.98 -5.00
CA GLU A 118 -8.95 -11.77 -6.22
C GLU A 118 -9.57 -10.93 -7.32
N ALA A 119 -9.10 -11.06 -8.57
CA ALA A 119 -9.68 -10.32 -9.69
C ALA A 119 -11.13 -10.77 -9.95
N LEU A 120 -12.00 -9.82 -10.31
CA LEU A 120 -13.41 -10.06 -10.67
C LEU A 120 -13.60 -10.55 -12.11
#